data_AF-A0A402D4G5-F1
#
_entry.id   AF-A0A402D4G5-F1
#
_cell.length_a   1.000
_cell.length_b   1.000
_cell.length_c   1.000
_cell.angle_alpha   90.00
_cell.angle_beta   90.00
_cell.angle_gamma   90.00
#
_symmetry.space_group_name_H-M   'P 1'
#
loop_
_entity.id
_entity.type
_entity.pdbx_description
1 polymer ?
#
loop_
_entity_poly.entity_id
_entity_poly.type
_entity_poly.pdbx_seq_one_letter_code
_entity_poly.pdbx_strand_id
1 'polypeptide(L)'
;MTDKQIKIPSPDHPITVRPNPARIVVSVAGRVIADTRNALTLQEANYPAVQYIPLADVDASLLARTDHATYCPYKGDCSYYSITVGGERGVNAVWTYETPYDAVAQIKDHVAFYPDRVDAIAEQASSKEARNKALVLEAFDTLFNKRDYAAAERFWSPSYIQHSAHIEPGREGLFHLIESIPATLKYEAQRVVADGDFVILHGRFSGFGQPKNWIAADIVRVADGVLAEHWDVIEDEVSRSDSKSGAPMFGDEFPD
;
A
#
# COMPACT_ATOMS: atom_id res chain seq x y z
N MET A 1 38.47 -21.50 -18.56
CA MET A 1 37.09 -21.17 -18.17
C MET A 1 37.14 -20.82 -16.70
N THR A 2 37.05 -19.54 -16.36
CA THR A 2 36.97 -19.09 -14.96
C THR A 2 35.65 -19.54 -14.39
N ASP A 3 35.71 -20.31 -13.31
CA ASP A 3 34.53 -20.82 -12.61
C ASP A 3 33.75 -19.63 -12.04
N LYS A 4 32.47 -19.49 -12.41
CA LYS A 4 31.65 -18.36 -11.98
C LYS A 4 31.27 -18.59 -10.52
N GLN A 5 31.66 -17.69 -9.62
CA GLN A 5 31.36 -17.82 -8.19
C GLN A 5 29.85 -17.68 -7.92
N ILE A 6 29.22 -18.76 -7.46
CA ILE A 6 27.83 -18.76 -6.99
C ILE A 6 27.78 -18.46 -5.49
N LYS A 7 26.88 -17.57 -5.08
CA LYS A 7 26.62 -17.22 -3.68
C LYS A 7 25.16 -17.47 -3.33
N ILE A 8 24.92 -17.92 -2.11
CA ILE A 8 23.58 -18.11 -1.55
C ILE A 8 23.28 -16.89 -0.65
N PRO A 9 22.10 -16.25 -0.77
CA PRO A 9 21.70 -15.20 0.15
C PRO A 9 21.79 -15.64 1.62
N SER A 10 22.28 -14.75 2.49
CA SER A 10 22.47 -15.00 3.92
C SER A 10 22.01 -13.79 4.73
N PRO A 11 21.97 -13.85 6.08
CA PRO A 11 21.68 -12.68 6.89
C PRO A 11 22.62 -11.48 6.64
N ASP A 12 23.87 -11.73 6.22
CA ASP A 12 24.84 -10.67 5.89
C ASP A 12 24.62 -10.04 4.51
N HIS A 13 23.91 -10.74 3.62
CA HIS A 13 23.50 -10.25 2.29
C HIS A 13 22.11 -10.82 1.93
N PRO A 14 21.03 -10.30 2.55
CA PRO A 14 19.71 -10.86 2.37
C PRO A 14 19.15 -10.50 1.00
N ILE A 15 18.45 -11.45 0.37
CA ILE A 15 17.63 -11.21 -0.81
C ILE A 15 16.25 -11.75 -0.50
N THR A 16 15.24 -10.89 -0.58
CA THR A 16 13.84 -11.29 -0.42
C THR A 16 13.06 -10.94 -1.66
N VAL A 17 12.20 -11.85 -2.09
CA VAL A 17 11.25 -11.65 -3.19
C VAL A 17 9.85 -11.85 -2.61
N ARG A 18 8.97 -10.88 -2.85
CA ARG A 18 7.58 -10.90 -2.33
C ARG A 18 6.62 -10.45 -3.43
N PRO A 19 5.40 -10.99 -3.50
CA PRO A 19 4.35 -10.42 -4.34
C PRO A 19 4.14 -8.94 -4.00
N ASN A 20 4.06 -8.10 -5.03
CA ASN A 20 3.67 -6.71 -4.88
C ASN A 20 2.14 -6.61 -5.08
N PRO A 21 1.37 -6.17 -4.06
CA PRO A 21 -0.08 -6.04 -4.19
C PRO A 21 -0.51 -4.89 -5.10
N ALA A 22 0.36 -3.90 -5.33
CA ALA A 22 0.08 -2.74 -6.14
C ALA A 22 0.03 -3.07 -7.64
N ARG A 23 -0.66 -2.22 -8.40
CA ARG A 23 -0.56 -2.18 -9.85
C ARG A 23 0.70 -1.41 -10.24
N ILE A 24 1.60 -2.03 -11.01
CA ILE A 24 2.82 -1.41 -11.52
C ILE A 24 2.62 -1.02 -12.97
N VAL A 25 2.86 0.26 -13.28
CA VAL A 25 2.79 0.80 -14.65
C VAL A 25 4.14 1.40 -15.02
N VAL A 26 4.75 0.91 -16.09
CA VAL A 26 6.01 1.45 -16.62
C VAL A 26 5.73 2.23 -17.90
N SER A 27 6.26 3.45 -18.00
CA SER A 27 6.07 4.30 -19.18
C SER A 27 7.37 4.84 -19.77
N VAL A 28 7.39 4.97 -21.10
CA VAL A 28 8.50 5.54 -21.88
C VAL A 28 7.95 6.30 -23.09
N ALA A 29 8.44 7.51 -23.32
CA ALA A 29 8.01 8.40 -24.40
C ALA A 29 6.48 8.58 -24.45
N GLY A 30 5.85 8.68 -23.27
CA GLY A 30 4.40 8.81 -23.12
C GLY A 30 3.58 7.54 -23.43
N ARG A 31 4.22 6.39 -23.68
CA ARG A 31 3.56 5.10 -23.90
C ARG A 31 3.71 4.20 -22.67
N VAL A 32 2.67 3.40 -22.38
CA VAL A 32 2.75 2.34 -21.38
C VAL A 32 3.49 1.16 -22.01
N ILE A 33 4.62 0.77 -21.41
CA ILE A 33 5.44 -0.36 -21.84
C ILE A 33 5.05 -1.62 -21.06
N ALA A 34 4.66 -1.47 -19.80
CA ALA A 34 4.19 -2.57 -18.97
C ALA A 34 3.07 -2.11 -18.02
N ASP A 35 2.12 -2.99 -17.76
CA ASP A 35 0.99 -2.77 -16.85
C ASP A 35 0.59 -4.08 -16.19
N THR A 36 0.94 -4.25 -14.91
CA THR A 36 0.77 -5.53 -14.20
C THR A 36 0.18 -5.34 -12.81
N ARG A 37 -0.51 -6.39 -12.34
CA ARG A 37 -0.90 -6.60 -10.93
C ARG A 37 -0.22 -7.82 -10.31
N ASN A 38 0.70 -8.43 -11.04
CA ASN A 38 1.39 -9.67 -10.68
C ASN A 38 2.90 -9.42 -10.53
N ALA A 39 3.30 -8.19 -10.19
CA ALA A 39 4.70 -7.86 -9.97
C ALA A 39 5.24 -8.53 -8.70
N LEU A 40 6.55 -8.75 -8.70
CA LEU A 40 7.31 -9.14 -7.52
C LEU A 40 8.21 -7.97 -7.11
N THR A 41 8.27 -7.68 -5.81
CA THR A 41 9.28 -6.76 -5.25
C THR A 41 10.46 -7.56 -4.75
N LEU A 42 11.64 -7.31 -5.33
CA LEU A 42 12.90 -7.85 -4.86
C LEU A 42 13.65 -6.79 -4.06
N GLN A 43 13.98 -7.13 -2.81
CA GLN A 43 14.84 -6.33 -1.93
C GLN A 43 16.17 -7.08 -1.74
N GLU A 44 17.28 -6.44 -2.09
CA GLU A 44 18.64 -7.00 -1.92
C GLU A 44 19.44 -6.09 -1.00
N ALA A 45 19.83 -6.61 0.17
CA ALA A 45 20.53 -5.85 1.20
C ALA A 45 19.89 -4.46 1.40
N ASN A 46 20.67 -3.39 1.24
CA ASN A 46 20.22 -2.01 1.38
C ASN A 46 20.01 -1.30 0.03
N TYR A 47 20.03 -2.01 -1.09
CA TYR A 47 19.74 -1.41 -2.40
C TYR A 47 18.26 -1.03 -2.50
N PRO A 48 17.90 -0.03 -3.34
CA PRO A 48 16.51 0.25 -3.64
C PRO A 48 15.77 -1.01 -4.13
N ALA A 49 14.54 -1.19 -3.68
CA ALA A 49 13.70 -2.30 -4.11
C ALA A 49 13.46 -2.25 -5.63
N VAL A 50 13.49 -3.42 -6.27
CA VAL A 50 13.30 -3.57 -7.71
C VAL A 50 11.99 -4.29 -7.98
N GLN A 51 11.18 -3.72 -8.88
CA GLN A 51 9.97 -4.38 -9.36
C GLN A 51 10.29 -5.30 -10.53
N TYR A 52 10.06 -6.59 -10.34
CA TYR A 52 10.11 -7.62 -11.36
C TYR A 52 8.70 -7.83 -11.91
N ILE A 53 8.52 -7.51 -13.19
CA ILE A 53 7.25 -7.52 -13.91
C ILE A 53 7.21 -8.76 -14.80
N PRO A 54 6.12 -9.57 -14.81
CA PRO A 54 6.00 -10.70 -15.72
C PRO A 54 6.19 -10.23 -17.16
N LEU A 55 7.02 -10.92 -17.94
CA LEU A 55 7.26 -10.54 -19.35
C LEU A 55 5.97 -10.55 -20.18
N ALA A 56 4.99 -11.38 -19.79
CA ALA A 56 3.67 -11.46 -20.43
C ALA A 56 2.84 -10.17 -20.29
N ASP A 57 3.11 -9.34 -19.27
CA ASP A 57 2.42 -8.06 -19.02
C ASP A 57 3.21 -6.87 -19.61
N VAL A 58 4.25 -7.14 -20.39
CA VAL A 58 5.07 -6.15 -21.10
C VAL A 58 4.74 -6.20 -22.58
N ASP A 59 4.63 -5.04 -23.23
CA ASP A 59 4.48 -4.96 -24.68
C ASP A 59 5.78 -5.38 -25.36
N ALA A 60 5.88 -6.68 -25.67
CA ALA A 60 7.05 -7.28 -26.31
C ALA A 60 7.36 -6.68 -27.69
N SER A 61 6.40 -6.04 -28.37
CA SER A 61 6.65 -5.36 -29.65
C SER A 61 7.54 -4.12 -29.50
N LEU A 62 7.63 -3.58 -28.28
CA LEU A 62 8.46 -2.44 -27.92
C LEU A 62 9.84 -2.85 -27.36
N LEU A 63 10.10 -4.15 -27.24
CA LEU A 63 11.37 -4.68 -26.75
C LEU A 63 12.21 -5.29 -27.88
N ALA A 64 13.51 -5.00 -27.85
CA ALA A 64 14.50 -5.62 -28.72
C ALA A 64 15.58 -6.31 -27.88
N ARG A 65 15.73 -7.63 -28.04
CA ARG A 65 16.79 -8.40 -27.37
C ARG A 65 18.17 -7.88 -27.80
N THR A 66 19.12 -7.81 -26.86
CA THR A 66 20.49 -7.39 -27.14
C THR A 66 21.49 -8.50 -26.83
N ASP A 67 22.70 -8.37 -27.38
CA ASP A 67 23.84 -9.25 -27.06
C ASP A 67 24.53 -8.86 -25.75
N HIS A 68 24.05 -7.81 -25.06
CA HIS A 68 24.59 -7.42 -23.77
C HIS A 68 24.16 -8.40 -22.69
N ALA A 69 25.12 -8.86 -21.90
CA ALA A 69 24.89 -9.76 -20.78
C ALA A 69 25.82 -9.41 -19.61
N THR A 70 25.34 -9.65 -18.39
CA THR A 70 26.13 -9.51 -17.17
C THR A 70 25.94 -10.74 -16.28
N TYR A 71 26.75 -10.86 -15.23
CA TYR A 71 26.67 -11.96 -14.30
C TYR A 71 26.48 -11.44 -12.87
N CYS A 72 25.53 -12.03 -12.14
CA CYS A 72 25.32 -11.79 -10.72
C CYS A 72 25.58 -13.09 -9.94
N PRO A 73 26.46 -13.09 -8.91
CA PRO A 73 26.77 -14.30 -8.14
C PRO A 73 25.57 -14.86 -7.38
N TYR A 74 24.54 -14.04 -7.10
CA TYR A 74 23.34 -14.47 -6.37
C TYR A 74 22.16 -14.84 -7.29
N LYS A 75 22.14 -14.35 -8.52
CA LYS A 75 20.96 -14.43 -9.40
C LYS A 75 21.21 -15.16 -10.71
N GLY A 76 22.47 -15.31 -11.14
CA GLY A 76 22.85 -16.00 -12.36
C GLY A 76 23.18 -15.06 -13.52
N ASP A 77 23.00 -15.57 -14.74
CA ASP A 77 23.26 -14.82 -15.97
C ASP A 77 22.09 -13.87 -16.28
N CYS A 78 22.44 -12.60 -16.51
CA CYS A 78 21.51 -11.51 -16.75
C CYS A 78 21.53 -11.13 -18.23
N SER A 79 20.37 -11.16 -18.87
CA SER A 79 20.15 -10.76 -20.26
C SER A 79 19.40 -9.44 -20.34
N TYR A 80 19.57 -8.70 -21.44
CA TYR A 80 19.04 -7.35 -21.59
C TYR A 80 18.17 -7.17 -22.83
N TYR A 81 17.20 -6.26 -22.73
CA TYR A 81 16.43 -5.73 -23.84
C TYR A 81 16.59 -4.21 -23.91
N SER A 82 16.51 -3.68 -25.13
CA SER A 82 16.32 -2.25 -25.38
C SER A 82 14.86 -1.93 -25.62
N ILE A 83 14.41 -0.75 -25.20
CA ILE A 83 13.07 -0.23 -25.46
C ILE A 83 13.12 0.60 -26.75
N THR A 84 12.46 0.13 -27.81
CA THR A 84 12.59 0.69 -29.17
C THR A 84 12.14 2.15 -29.27
N VAL A 85 11.13 2.54 -28.50
CA VAL A 85 10.60 3.93 -28.45
C VAL A 85 11.39 4.85 -27.51
N GLY A 86 12.37 4.32 -26.76
CA GLY A 86 13.11 5.06 -25.74
C GLY A 86 14.35 5.80 -26.24
N GLY A 87 14.67 5.72 -27.53
CA GLY A 87 15.89 6.31 -28.09
C GLY A 87 17.15 5.80 -27.39
N GLU A 88 18.14 6.67 -27.17
CA GLU A 88 19.40 6.32 -26.49
C GLU A 88 19.18 5.86 -25.05
N ARG A 89 18.23 6.47 -24.31
CA ARG A 89 17.89 6.06 -22.94
C ARG A 89 17.34 4.63 -22.90
N GLY A 90 16.66 4.20 -23.97
CA GLY A 90 16.08 2.87 -24.09
C GLY A 90 17.08 1.74 -24.27
N VAL A 91 18.35 2.01 -24.58
CA VAL A 91 19.36 0.95 -24.83
C VAL A 91 19.66 0.19 -23.54
N ASN A 92 19.52 -1.14 -23.57
CA ASN A 92 19.70 -2.03 -22.42
C ASN A 92 18.96 -1.54 -21.16
N ALA A 93 17.77 -0.97 -21.34
CA ALA A 93 16.97 -0.38 -20.27
C ALA A 93 16.21 -1.43 -19.44
N VAL A 94 16.10 -2.65 -19.95
CA VAL A 94 15.37 -3.75 -19.33
C VAL A 94 16.31 -4.92 -19.14
N TRP A 95 16.26 -5.59 -17.98
CA TRP A 95 17.03 -6.80 -17.72
C TRP A 95 16.17 -7.95 -17.22
N THR A 96 16.65 -9.18 -17.41
CA THR A 96 15.97 -10.41 -17.00
C THR A 96 16.98 -11.50 -16.63
N TYR A 97 16.58 -12.38 -15.72
CA TYR A 97 17.28 -13.62 -15.40
C TYR A 97 16.43 -14.78 -15.93
N GLU A 98 16.80 -15.36 -17.07
CA GLU A 98 16.03 -16.43 -17.72
C GLU A 98 16.20 -17.78 -17.03
N THR A 99 17.36 -17.97 -16.41
CA THR A 99 17.74 -19.16 -15.63
C THR A 99 18.25 -18.74 -14.25
N PRO A 100 17.39 -18.10 -13.43
CA PRO A 100 17.81 -17.62 -12.13
C PRO A 100 18.17 -18.79 -11.21
N TYR A 101 19.08 -18.57 -10.27
CA TYR A 101 19.39 -19.56 -9.24
C TYR A 101 18.20 -19.84 -8.33
N ASP A 102 18.17 -21.02 -7.71
CA ASP A 102 17.06 -21.53 -6.89
C ASP A 102 16.59 -20.53 -5.82
N ALA A 103 17.53 -19.83 -5.17
CA ALA A 103 17.24 -18.85 -4.12
C ALA A 103 16.36 -17.68 -4.59
N VAL A 104 16.32 -17.40 -5.90
CA VAL A 104 15.53 -16.34 -6.51
C VAL A 104 14.69 -16.86 -7.69
N ALA A 105 14.40 -18.17 -7.76
CA ALA A 105 13.72 -18.80 -8.88
C ALA A 105 12.37 -18.15 -9.24
N GLN A 106 11.73 -17.48 -8.28
CA GLN A 106 10.48 -16.73 -8.45
C GLN A 106 10.55 -15.62 -9.51
N ILE A 107 11.73 -15.03 -9.75
CA ILE A 107 11.88 -13.95 -10.75
C ILE A 107 12.04 -14.48 -12.20
N LYS A 108 12.02 -15.79 -12.39
CA LYS A 108 12.03 -16.39 -13.73
C LYS A 108 10.85 -15.87 -14.53
N ASP A 109 11.05 -15.64 -15.83
CA ASP A 109 10.04 -15.11 -16.76
C ASP A 109 9.56 -13.68 -16.41
N HIS A 110 10.28 -12.99 -15.52
CA HIS A 110 10.06 -11.57 -15.20
C HIS A 110 11.20 -10.70 -15.75
N VAL A 111 10.90 -9.43 -15.95
CA VAL A 111 11.86 -8.39 -16.32
C VAL A 111 11.83 -7.24 -15.33
N ALA A 112 12.92 -6.50 -15.24
CA ALA A 112 13.00 -5.27 -14.45
C ALA A 112 13.55 -4.12 -15.30
N PHE A 113 13.24 -2.89 -14.90
CA PHE A 113 13.52 -1.67 -15.66
C PHE A 113 14.46 -0.76 -14.88
N TYR A 114 15.40 -0.12 -15.57
CA TYR A 114 16.29 0.88 -14.97
C TYR A 114 15.50 2.18 -14.74
N PRO A 115 15.34 2.65 -13.49
CA PRO A 115 14.52 3.83 -13.20
C PRO A 115 15.00 5.10 -13.91
N ASP A 116 16.30 5.23 -14.18
CA ASP A 116 16.93 6.34 -14.89
C ASP A 116 16.80 6.25 -16.44
N ARG A 117 16.28 5.13 -16.96
CA ARG A 117 16.15 4.86 -18.40
C ARG A 117 14.71 4.79 -18.89
N VAL A 118 13.75 4.88 -17.98
CA VAL A 118 12.31 4.99 -18.27
C VAL A 118 11.79 6.32 -17.75
N ASP A 119 10.57 6.71 -18.13
CA ASP A 119 9.99 7.96 -17.65
C ASP A 119 9.36 7.78 -16.25
N ALA A 120 8.74 6.64 -16.00
CA ALA A 120 8.22 6.29 -14.68
C ALA A 120 8.06 4.77 -14.48
N ILE A 121 8.19 4.34 -13.22
CA ILE A 121 7.72 3.06 -12.70
C ILE A 121 6.73 3.43 -11.59
N ALA A 122 5.45 3.56 -11.95
CA ALA A 122 4.41 4.02 -11.04
C ALA A 122 3.80 2.83 -10.29
N GLU A 123 3.85 2.92 -8.96
CA GLU A 123 3.21 1.96 -8.06
C GLU A 123 1.88 2.54 -7.58
N GLN A 124 0.78 1.93 -8.01
CA GLN A 124 -0.58 2.38 -7.71
C GLN A 124 -1.25 1.38 -6.78
N ALA A 125 -1.84 1.87 -5.69
CA ALA A 125 -2.61 1.04 -4.77
C ALA A 125 -3.58 0.12 -5.54
N SER A 126 -3.73 -1.10 -5.05
CA SER A 126 -4.58 -2.11 -5.68
C SER A 126 -6.04 -1.64 -5.77
N SER A 127 -6.81 -2.19 -6.72
CA SER A 127 -8.26 -1.91 -6.78
C SER A 127 -8.98 -2.37 -5.50
N LYS A 128 -8.40 -3.34 -4.78
CA LYS A 128 -8.88 -3.81 -3.49
C LYS A 128 -8.71 -2.74 -2.41
N GLU A 129 -7.51 -2.18 -2.26
CA GLU A 129 -7.23 -1.12 -1.28
C GLU A 129 -8.06 0.13 -1.56
N ALA A 130 -8.16 0.56 -2.82
CA ALA A 130 -9.02 1.69 -3.19
C ALA A 130 -10.49 1.44 -2.83
N ARG A 131 -11.00 0.23 -3.11
CA ARG A 131 -12.36 -0.18 -2.73
C ARG A 131 -12.54 -0.24 -1.22
N ASN A 132 -11.57 -0.79 -0.48
CA ASN A 132 -11.62 -0.89 0.97
C ASN A 132 -11.60 0.50 1.63
N LYS A 133 -10.77 1.43 1.14
CA LYS A 133 -10.79 2.83 1.60
C LYS A 133 -12.17 3.47 1.40
N ALA A 134 -12.76 3.31 0.21
CA ALA A 134 -14.07 3.85 -0.09
C ALA A 134 -15.16 3.24 0.82
N LEU A 135 -15.14 1.92 1.00
CA LEU A 135 -16.05 1.20 1.89
C LEU A 135 -15.99 1.72 3.32
N VAL A 136 -14.78 1.84 3.89
CA VAL A 136 -14.62 2.26 5.28
C VAL A 136 -15.00 3.72 5.48
N LEU A 137 -14.66 4.61 4.54
CA LEU A 137 -15.09 6.00 4.59
C LEU A 137 -16.62 6.15 4.52
N GLU A 138 -17.27 5.38 3.64
CA GLU A 138 -18.73 5.37 3.53
C GLU A 138 -19.38 4.81 4.80
N ALA A 139 -18.83 3.74 5.36
CA ALA A 139 -19.30 3.14 6.60
C ALA A 139 -19.22 4.15 7.76
N PHE A 140 -18.07 4.80 7.93
CA PHE A 140 -17.85 5.79 8.98
C PHE A 140 -18.78 7.00 8.82
N ASP A 141 -18.91 7.54 7.60
CA ASP A 141 -19.83 8.65 7.35
C ASP A 141 -21.29 8.26 7.63
N THR A 142 -21.69 7.04 7.25
CA THR A 142 -23.05 6.52 7.48
C THR A 142 -23.38 6.39 8.97
N LEU A 143 -22.46 5.84 9.76
CA LEU A 143 -22.67 5.63 11.20
C LEU A 143 -22.49 6.92 12.02
N PHE A 144 -21.35 7.60 11.89
CA PHE A 144 -20.98 8.69 12.79
C PHE A 144 -21.59 10.03 12.41
N ASN A 145 -21.65 10.34 11.11
CA ASN A 145 -22.12 11.65 10.64
C ASN A 145 -23.61 11.63 10.29
N LYS A 146 -24.03 10.69 9.44
CA LYS A 146 -25.44 10.57 9.03
C LYS A 146 -26.32 9.96 10.12
N ARG A 147 -25.72 9.15 11.00
CA ARG A 147 -26.42 8.43 12.07
C ARG A 147 -27.58 7.57 11.54
N ASP A 148 -27.39 6.99 10.35
CA ASP A 148 -28.34 6.07 9.73
C ASP A 148 -27.98 4.65 10.16
N TYR A 149 -28.44 4.25 11.34
CA TYR A 149 -28.05 2.97 11.95
C TYR A 149 -28.51 1.76 11.12
N ALA A 150 -29.72 1.84 10.54
CA ALA A 150 -30.25 0.78 9.70
C ALA A 150 -29.43 0.59 8.41
N ALA A 151 -28.94 1.66 7.79
CA ALA A 151 -28.00 1.55 6.68
C ALA A 151 -26.61 1.10 7.15
N ALA A 152 -26.14 1.62 8.30
CA ALA A 152 -24.83 1.33 8.86
C ALA A 152 -24.65 -0.18 9.15
N GLU A 153 -25.69 -0.88 9.61
CA GLU A 153 -25.62 -2.33 9.88
C GLU A 153 -25.07 -3.17 8.72
N ARG A 154 -25.27 -2.72 7.48
CA ARG A 154 -24.80 -3.41 6.26
C ARG A 154 -23.29 -3.37 6.11
N PHE A 155 -22.63 -2.39 6.72
CA PHE A 155 -21.20 -2.21 6.62
C PHE A 155 -20.42 -2.99 7.69
N TRP A 156 -21.03 -3.31 8.84
CA TRP A 156 -20.36 -4.03 9.92
C TRP A 156 -20.79 -5.50 9.97
N SER A 157 -19.80 -6.39 10.05
CA SER A 157 -20.04 -7.81 10.24
C SER A 157 -20.88 -8.08 11.50
N PRO A 158 -21.87 -8.99 11.46
CA PRO A 158 -22.54 -9.47 12.67
C PRO A 158 -21.58 -10.10 13.68
N SER A 159 -20.42 -10.60 13.23
CA SER A 159 -19.34 -11.15 14.06
C SER A 159 -18.19 -10.17 14.29
N TYR A 160 -18.45 -8.87 14.17
CA TYR A 160 -17.45 -7.82 14.33
C TYR A 160 -16.72 -7.92 15.67
N ILE A 161 -15.38 -7.82 15.63
CA ILE A 161 -14.53 -7.84 16.82
C ILE A 161 -14.10 -6.41 17.13
N GLN A 162 -14.40 -5.95 18.34
CA GLN A 162 -14.10 -4.60 18.83
C GLN A 162 -13.02 -4.70 19.91
N HIS A 163 -11.87 -4.07 19.66
CA HIS A 163 -10.72 -4.08 20.59
C HIS A 163 -10.55 -2.76 21.35
N SER A 164 -11.25 -1.69 20.97
CA SER A 164 -11.17 -0.40 21.64
C SER A 164 -11.42 -0.54 23.14
N ALA A 165 -10.57 0.08 23.96
CA ALA A 165 -10.75 0.08 25.40
C ALA A 165 -11.97 0.90 25.85
N HIS A 166 -12.55 1.70 24.95
CA HIS A 166 -13.63 2.63 25.24
C HIS A 166 -15.00 2.14 24.77
N ILE A 167 -15.05 1.03 24.03
CA ILE A 167 -16.26 0.56 23.34
C ILE A 167 -16.56 -0.86 23.78
N GLU A 168 -17.82 -1.11 24.17
CA GLU A 168 -18.26 -2.47 24.50
C GLU A 168 -18.02 -3.45 23.34
N PRO A 169 -17.76 -4.74 23.62
CA PRO A 169 -17.47 -5.72 22.57
C PRO A 169 -18.57 -5.85 21.52
N GLY A 170 -18.16 -6.18 20.29
CA GLY A 170 -19.07 -6.51 19.20
C GLY A 170 -19.63 -5.29 18.47
N ARG A 171 -20.39 -5.57 17.40
CA ARG A 171 -21.04 -4.53 16.59
C ARG A 171 -22.04 -3.71 17.40
N GLU A 172 -22.87 -4.40 18.19
CA GLU A 172 -23.93 -3.74 18.97
C GLU A 172 -23.36 -2.81 20.04
N GLY A 173 -22.20 -3.14 20.64
CA GLY A 173 -21.51 -2.27 21.58
C GLY A 173 -21.12 -0.92 20.97
N LEU A 174 -20.60 -0.93 19.74
CA LEU A 174 -20.34 0.29 18.96
C LEU A 174 -21.62 1.06 18.66
N PHE A 175 -22.67 0.40 18.19
CA PHE A 175 -23.91 1.07 17.78
C PHE A 175 -24.62 1.72 18.97
N HIS A 176 -24.74 1.01 20.09
CA HIS A 176 -25.30 1.56 21.33
C HIS A 176 -24.51 2.77 21.84
N LEU A 177 -23.18 2.74 21.75
CA LEU A 177 -22.35 3.89 22.10
C LEU A 177 -22.73 5.10 21.23
N ILE A 178 -22.74 4.94 19.90
CA ILE A 178 -23.02 6.06 19.00
C ILE A 178 -24.43 6.59 19.19
N GLU A 179 -25.43 5.74 19.39
CA GLU A 179 -26.80 6.14 19.74
C GLU A 179 -26.87 7.01 21.00
N SER A 180 -26.02 6.73 21.99
CA SER A 180 -25.97 7.50 23.25
C SER A 180 -25.26 8.85 23.15
N ILE A 181 -24.38 9.04 22.15
CA ILE A 181 -23.61 10.27 21.94
C ILE A 181 -24.50 11.36 21.30
N PRO A 182 -24.37 12.65 21.68
CA PRO A 182 -25.11 13.76 21.08
C PRO A 182 -25.09 13.77 19.54
N ALA A 183 -26.19 14.21 18.93
CA ALA A 183 -26.32 14.33 17.48
C ALA A 183 -25.35 15.35 16.85
N THR A 184 -24.69 16.17 17.68
CA THR A 184 -23.62 17.08 17.27
C THR A 184 -22.29 16.37 16.98
N LEU A 185 -22.19 15.06 17.25
CA LEU A 185 -21.05 14.24 16.88
C LEU A 185 -20.68 14.45 15.40
N LYS A 186 -19.40 14.64 15.15
CA LYS A 186 -18.84 14.70 13.80
C LYS A 186 -17.53 13.94 13.75
N TYR A 187 -17.37 13.13 12.71
CA TYR A 187 -16.13 12.45 12.35
C TYR A 187 -15.52 13.04 11.08
N GLU A 188 -14.21 13.27 11.10
CA GLU A 188 -13.44 13.78 9.97
C GLU A 188 -12.16 12.95 9.77
N ALA A 189 -12.01 12.30 8.62
CA ALA A 189 -10.77 11.60 8.27
C ALA A 189 -9.78 12.55 7.58
N GLN A 190 -8.55 12.67 8.10
CA GLN A 190 -7.48 13.48 7.49
C GLN A 190 -6.51 12.64 6.65
N ARG A 191 -6.20 11.42 7.09
CA ARG A 191 -5.33 10.48 6.37
C ARG A 191 -5.98 9.11 6.35
N VAL A 192 -5.92 8.46 5.20
CA VAL A 192 -6.43 7.09 5.02
C VAL A 192 -5.42 6.26 4.24
N VAL A 193 -4.90 5.23 4.89
CA VAL A 193 -3.97 4.26 4.31
C VAL A 193 -4.66 2.91 4.24
N ALA A 194 -4.37 2.13 3.22
CA ALA A 194 -4.87 0.76 3.13
C ALA A 194 -3.73 -0.15 2.71
N ASP A 195 -3.69 -1.32 3.30
CA ASP A 195 -2.72 -2.38 3.05
C ASP A 195 -3.49 -3.70 3.01
N GLY A 196 -3.73 -4.19 1.79
CA GLY A 196 -4.56 -5.37 1.54
C GLY A 196 -5.97 -5.25 2.13
N ASP A 197 -6.23 -5.97 3.21
CA ASP A 197 -7.53 -6.00 3.93
C ASP A 197 -7.64 -4.99 5.06
N PHE A 198 -6.56 -4.30 5.41
CA PHE A 198 -6.57 -3.31 6.49
C PHE A 198 -6.70 -1.89 5.94
N VAL A 199 -7.46 -1.06 6.66
CA VAL A 199 -7.57 0.39 6.44
C VAL A 199 -7.25 1.08 7.75
N ILE A 200 -6.33 2.05 7.69
CA ILE A 200 -5.95 2.88 8.84
C ILE A 200 -6.42 4.30 8.56
N LEU A 201 -7.14 4.88 9.52
CA LEU A 201 -7.64 6.25 9.47
C LEU A 201 -6.99 7.05 10.58
N HIS A 202 -6.42 8.20 10.23
CA HIS A 202 -6.13 9.26 11.19
C HIS A 202 -7.29 10.24 11.13
N GLY A 203 -8.15 10.20 12.15
CA GLY A 203 -9.42 10.90 12.19
C GLY A 203 -9.59 11.80 13.41
N ARG A 204 -10.53 12.73 13.33
CA ARG A 204 -10.96 13.59 14.43
C ARG A 204 -12.43 13.34 14.74
N PHE A 205 -12.74 13.08 16.00
CA PHE A 205 -14.09 13.12 16.55
C PHE A 205 -14.30 14.43 17.30
N SER A 206 -15.38 15.14 17.01
CA SER A 206 -15.77 16.40 17.66
C SER A 206 -17.26 16.42 17.98
N GLY A 207 -17.70 17.35 18.83
CA GLY A 207 -19.13 17.55 19.12
C GLY A 207 -19.80 16.39 19.87
N PHE A 208 -19.04 15.49 20.47
CA PHE A 208 -19.53 14.29 21.15
C PHE A 208 -19.78 14.49 22.66
N GLY A 209 -19.86 15.74 23.10
CA GLY A 209 -20.15 16.11 24.49
C GLY A 209 -18.93 16.22 25.40
N GLN A 210 -17.72 15.97 24.89
CA GLN A 210 -16.47 16.23 25.61
C GLN A 210 -15.91 17.63 25.31
N PRO A 211 -15.14 18.22 26.25
CA PRO A 211 -14.57 19.55 26.08
C PRO A 211 -13.43 19.60 25.05
N LYS A 212 -12.78 18.46 24.80
CA LYS A 212 -11.74 18.32 23.79
C LYS A 212 -12.21 17.37 22.71
N ASN A 213 -11.80 17.66 21.48
CA ASN A 213 -11.93 16.70 20.40
C ASN A 213 -11.00 15.51 20.65
N TRP A 214 -11.30 14.38 20.02
CA TRP A 214 -10.41 13.22 20.01
C TRP A 214 -9.74 13.06 18.66
N ILE A 215 -8.44 12.82 18.69
CA ILE A 215 -7.67 12.36 17.53
C ILE A 215 -7.49 10.86 17.68
N ALA A 216 -7.92 10.11 16.66
CA ALA A 216 -7.90 8.66 16.65
C ALA A 216 -7.06 8.14 15.48
N ALA A 217 -6.27 7.11 15.75
CA ALA A 217 -5.76 6.20 14.74
C ALA A 217 -6.63 4.93 14.74
N ASP A 218 -7.64 4.89 13.88
CA ASP A 218 -8.54 3.75 13.73
C ASP A 218 -7.91 2.74 12.75
N ILE A 219 -7.85 1.47 13.13
CA ILE A 219 -7.40 0.37 12.28
C ILE A 219 -8.58 -0.56 12.07
N VAL A 220 -8.95 -0.79 10.82
CA VAL A 220 -10.13 -1.58 10.44
C VAL A 220 -9.71 -2.69 9.51
N ARG A 221 -10.08 -3.94 9.83
CA ARG A 221 -9.94 -5.06 8.90
C ARG A 221 -11.25 -5.27 8.15
N VAL A 222 -11.16 -5.29 6.83
CA VAL A 222 -12.26 -5.64 5.92
C VAL A 222 -12.20 -7.14 5.61
N ALA A 223 -13.34 -7.81 5.68
CA ALA A 223 -13.51 -9.17 5.20
C ALA A 223 -14.87 -9.31 4.53
N ASP A 224 -14.94 -10.04 3.42
CA ASP A 224 -16.18 -10.31 2.68
C ASP A 224 -17.02 -9.06 2.36
N GLY A 225 -16.32 -7.93 2.14
CA GLY A 225 -16.95 -6.64 1.80
C GLY A 225 -17.56 -5.89 2.99
N VAL A 226 -17.30 -6.30 4.23
CA VAL A 226 -17.75 -5.63 5.45
C VAL A 226 -16.60 -5.40 6.43
N LEU A 227 -16.78 -4.46 7.36
CA LEU A 227 -15.88 -4.19 8.47
C LEU A 227 -16.02 -5.33 9.48
N ALA A 228 -14.95 -6.10 9.64
CA ALA A 228 -14.95 -7.33 10.42
C ALA A 228 -14.28 -7.17 11.79
N GLU A 229 -13.37 -6.21 11.94
CA GLU A 229 -12.58 -6.04 13.15
C GLU A 229 -11.98 -4.65 13.24
N HIS A 230 -11.84 -4.13 14.46
CA HIS A 230 -11.40 -2.76 14.71
C HIS A 230 -10.53 -2.63 15.96
N TRP A 231 -9.51 -1.78 15.85
CA TRP A 231 -8.67 -1.29 16.92
C TRP A 231 -8.58 0.23 16.83
N ASP A 232 -8.34 0.89 17.95
CA ASP A 232 -8.01 2.31 17.97
C ASP A 232 -6.87 2.63 18.94
N VAL A 233 -6.27 3.79 18.72
CA VAL A 233 -5.55 4.56 19.75
C VAL A 233 -6.13 5.96 19.69
N ILE A 234 -6.59 6.44 20.84
CA ILE A 234 -7.27 7.73 20.97
C ILE A 234 -6.50 8.61 21.93
N GLU A 235 -6.33 9.88 21.55
CA GLU A 235 -5.83 10.92 22.44
C GLU A 235 -6.61 12.23 22.28
N ASP A 236 -6.60 13.06 23.31
CA ASP A 236 -7.21 14.40 23.27
C ASP A 236 -6.48 15.30 22.26
N GLU A 237 -7.22 16.02 21.42
CA GLU A 237 -6.66 17.03 20.52
C GLU A 237 -6.01 18.16 21.35
N VAL A 238 -4.74 18.41 21.06
CA VAL A 238 -3.92 19.37 21.80
C VAL A 238 -4.18 20.81 21.31
N SER A 239 -4.35 21.74 22.24
CA SER A 239 -4.51 23.17 21.96
C SER A 239 -3.19 23.82 21.55
N ARG A 240 -3.24 25.06 21.04
CA ARG A 240 -2.02 25.81 20.70
C ARG A 240 -1.09 25.99 21.90
N SER A 241 -1.64 26.28 23.08
CA SER A 241 -0.85 26.54 24.29
C SER A 241 -0.11 25.29 24.78
N ASP A 242 -0.69 24.12 24.53
CA ASP A 242 -0.21 22.85 25.09
C ASP A 242 0.71 22.10 24.11
N SER A 243 0.71 22.48 22.83
CA SER A 243 1.55 21.86 21.79
C SER A 243 3.04 22.07 22.03
N LYS A 244 3.79 20.97 22.06
CA LYS A 244 5.26 20.98 22.18
C LYS A 244 5.98 21.24 20.86
N SER A 245 5.39 20.81 19.75
CA SER A 245 5.97 21.01 18.42
C SER A 245 5.62 22.38 17.82
N GLY A 246 4.59 23.05 18.36
CA GLY A 246 4.03 24.26 17.78
C GLY A 246 3.15 24.00 16.54
N ALA A 247 2.89 22.74 16.20
CA ALA A 247 2.03 22.32 15.09
C ALA A 247 0.73 21.66 15.60
N PRO A 248 -0.39 21.79 14.86
CA PRO A 248 -1.64 21.12 15.19
C PRO A 248 -1.53 19.61 14.90
N MET A 249 -2.34 18.83 15.60
CA MET A 249 -2.43 17.38 15.38
C MET A 249 -3.23 17.03 14.14
N PHE A 250 -4.22 17.86 13.81
CA PHE A 250 -5.18 17.65 12.73
C PHE A 250 -5.36 18.93 11.92
N GLY A 251 -5.56 18.80 10.62
CA GLY A 251 -5.63 19.92 9.69
C GLY A 251 -4.36 20.78 9.72
N ASP A 252 -4.56 22.08 9.48
CA ASP A 252 -3.51 23.10 9.48
C ASP A 252 -3.72 24.16 10.60
N GLU A 253 -4.72 23.95 11.47
CA GLU A 253 -5.12 24.87 12.54
C GLU A 253 -5.37 24.13 13.87
N PHE A 254 -5.18 24.81 15.00
CA PHE A 254 -5.50 24.29 16.33
C PHE A 254 -7.01 24.33 16.60
N PRO A 255 -7.55 23.50 17.52
CA PRO A 255 -8.99 23.43 17.82
C PRO A 255 -9.55 24.64 18.58
N ASP A 256 -8.84 25.77 18.59
CA ASP A 256 -9.15 26.96 19.38
C ASP A 256 -10.43 27.68 18.89
#